data_AF-A0A441UDN4-F1
#
_entry.id   AF-A0A441UDN4-F1
#
_cell.length_a   1.000
_cell.length_b   1.000
_cell.length_c   1.000
_cell.angle_alpha   90.00
_cell.angle_beta   90.00
_cell.angle_gamma   90.00
#
_symmetry.space_group_name_H-M   'P 1'
#
loop_
_entity.id
_entity.type
_entity.pdbx_description
1 polymer ?
#
loop_
_entity_poly.entity_id
_entity_poly.type
_entity_poly.pdbx_seq_one_letter_code
_entity_poly.pdbx_strand_id
1 'polypeptide(L)'
;MDTTDLLLAIFHHLLVFSLAGIIGAEFVLIRGDLPATTLRRLVGIDRHYGIIAMLIIVVGIGRVIYGLKGWEFYVYNWVFWAKMAAFVTVGLLSIIPTVRFASWSRQASANPGFQVPATQLASVRTYVRAEALIFLLIPVFAAAMARGYGY
;
A
#
# COMPACT_ATOMS: atom_id res chain seq x y z
N MET A 1 18.14 7.22 23.13
CA MET A 1 17.11 6.34 22.54
C MET A 1 16.03 7.16 21.83
N ASP A 2 15.74 8.39 22.26
CA ASP A 2 14.72 9.27 21.66
C ASP A 2 14.95 9.65 20.19
N THR A 3 16.19 9.91 19.78
CA THR A 3 16.49 10.31 18.38
C THR A 3 16.21 9.19 17.38
N THR A 4 16.53 7.95 17.74
CA THR A 4 16.28 6.79 16.87
C THR A 4 14.78 6.51 16.72
N ASP A 5 14.03 6.56 17.82
CA ASP A 5 12.57 6.42 17.78
C ASP A 5 11.92 7.53 16.93
N LEU A 6 12.35 8.78 17.12
CA LEU A 6 11.86 9.92 16.35
C LEU A 6 12.12 9.73 14.84
N LEU A 7 13.34 9.34 14.46
CA LEU A 7 13.68 9.10 13.06
C LEU A 7 12.83 7.96 12.47
N LEU A 8 12.70 6.84 13.17
CA LEU A 8 11.87 5.71 12.74
C LEU A 8 10.40 6.12 12.59
N ALA A 9 9.87 6.93 13.51
CA ALA A 9 8.52 7.48 13.39
C ALA A 9 8.40 8.38 12.16
N ILE A 10 9.31 9.33 11.94
CA ILE A 10 9.29 10.22 10.76
C ILE A 10 9.31 9.40 9.47
N PHE A 11 10.26 8.47 9.33
CA PHE A 11 10.35 7.62 8.14
C PHE A 11 9.10 6.79 7.94
N HIS A 12 8.55 6.19 9.00
CA HIS A 12 7.35 5.38 8.88
C HIS A 12 6.16 6.20 8.37
N HIS A 13 5.94 7.41 8.90
CA HIS A 13 4.84 8.27 8.44
C HIS A 13 5.05 8.71 6.98
N LEU A 14 6.25 9.16 6.61
CA LEU A 14 6.55 9.55 5.23
C LEU A 14 6.33 8.40 4.25
N LEU A 15 6.71 7.18 4.62
CA LEU A 15 6.47 5.99 3.79
C LEU A 15 4.98 5.68 3.67
N VAL A 16 4.21 5.71 4.77
CA VAL A 16 2.77 5.46 4.75
C VAL A 16 2.03 6.51 3.91
N PHE A 17 2.37 7.80 4.04
CA PHE A 17 1.78 8.85 3.20
C PHE A 17 2.20 8.73 1.73
N SER A 18 3.43 8.30 1.45
CA SER A 18 3.86 8.00 0.08
C SER A 18 3.07 6.86 -0.52
N LEU A 19 2.80 5.80 0.26
CA LEU A 19 1.95 4.68 -0.17
C LEU A 19 0.53 5.16 -0.49
N ALA A 20 -0.06 6.01 0.37
CA ALA A 20 -1.36 6.63 0.12
C ALA A 20 -1.38 7.42 -1.21
N GLY A 21 -0.32 8.19 -1.48
CA GLY A 21 -0.16 8.93 -2.73
C GLY A 21 -0.06 8.01 -3.97
N ILE A 22 0.64 6.88 -3.83
CA ILE A 22 0.76 5.87 -4.90
C ILE A 22 -0.61 5.24 -5.22
N ILE A 23 -1.34 4.78 -4.19
CA ILE A 23 -2.69 4.23 -4.35
C ILE A 23 -3.61 5.27 -5.01
N GLY A 24 -3.53 6.53 -4.60
CA GLY A 24 -4.27 7.64 -5.21
C GLY A 24 -3.92 7.84 -6.69
N ALA A 25 -2.64 7.76 -7.05
CA ALA A 25 -2.20 7.86 -8.43
C ALA A 25 -2.72 6.70 -9.29
N GLU A 26 -2.66 5.46 -8.80
CA GLU A 26 -3.22 4.30 -9.49
C GLU A 26 -4.72 4.42 -9.68
N PHE A 27 -5.44 4.83 -8.62
CA PHE A 27 -6.89 5.05 -8.66
C PHE A 27 -7.31 6.06 -9.74
N VAL A 28 -6.53 7.12 -9.94
CA VAL A 28 -6.79 8.13 -10.99
C VAL A 28 -6.42 7.58 -12.38
N LEU A 29 -5.26 6.95 -12.52
CA LEU A 29 -4.76 6.47 -13.82
C LEU A 29 -5.65 5.38 -14.42
N ILE A 30 -6.17 4.44 -13.62
CA ILE A 30 -7.04 3.37 -14.12
C ILE A 30 -8.44 3.85 -14.55
N ARG A 31 -8.80 5.10 -14.24
CA ARG A 31 -10.08 5.71 -14.66
C ARG A 31 -10.01 6.30 -16.06
N GLY A 32 -8.83 6.75 -16.49
CA GLY A 32 -8.60 7.30 -17.82
C GLY A 32 -8.33 6.22 -18.87
N ASP A 33 -7.93 6.67 -20.06
CA ASP A 33 -7.47 5.78 -21.13
C ASP A 33 -6.14 5.11 -20.75
N LEU A 34 -5.98 3.87 -21.22
CA LEU A 34 -4.83 3.02 -20.93
C LEU A 34 -4.00 2.72 -22.19
N PRO A 35 -3.40 3.73 -22.86
CA PRO A 35 -2.42 3.48 -23.89
C PRO A 35 -1.16 2.83 -23.30
N ALA A 36 -0.31 2.27 -24.17
CA ALA A 36 0.93 1.61 -23.77
C ALA A 36 1.84 2.48 -22.88
N THR A 37 1.83 3.80 -23.07
CA THR A 37 2.57 4.76 -22.24
C THR A 37 2.04 4.81 -20.80
N THR A 38 0.72 4.89 -20.63
CA THR A 38 0.07 4.86 -19.30
C THR A 38 0.26 3.52 -18.62
N LEU A 39 0.17 2.39 -19.34
CA LEU A 39 0.42 1.06 -18.80
C LEU A 39 1.86 0.90 -18.28
N ARG A 40 2.86 1.38 -19.04
CA ARG A 40 4.26 1.39 -18.58
C ARG A 40 4.45 2.26 -17.33
N ARG A 41 3.77 3.41 -17.27
CA ARG A 41 3.79 4.28 -16.09
C ARG A 41 3.15 3.60 -14.88
N LEU A 42 2.02 2.91 -15.05
CA LEU A 42 1.36 2.13 -14.00
C LEU A 42 2.30 1.05 -13.45
N VAL A 43 2.97 0.27 -14.30
CA VAL A 43 3.98 -0.71 -13.84
C VAL A 43 5.11 -0.05 -13.05
N GLY A 44 5.55 1.14 -13.47
CA GLY A 44 6.55 1.90 -12.74
C GLY A 44 6.06 2.32 -11.35
N ILE A 45 4.84 2.84 -11.26
CA ILE A 45 4.21 3.28 -10.00
C ILE A 45 3.97 2.08 -9.07
N ASP A 46 3.43 0.99 -9.58
CA ASP A 46 3.15 -0.25 -8.86
C ASP A 46 4.44 -0.90 -8.32
N ARG A 47 5.55 -0.81 -9.07
CA ARG A 47 6.86 -1.21 -8.53
C ARG A 47 7.28 -0.36 -7.33
N HIS A 48 7.03 0.95 -7.35
CA HIS A 48 7.31 1.81 -6.20
C HIS A 48 6.38 1.50 -5.03
N TYR A 49 5.11 1.15 -5.28
CA TYR A 49 4.19 0.66 -4.25
C TYR A 49 4.83 -0.51 -3.49
N GLY A 50 5.29 -1.54 -4.20
CA GLY A 50 5.88 -2.72 -3.57
C GLY A 50 7.14 -2.41 -2.76
N ILE A 51 8.02 -1.55 -3.27
CA ILE A 51 9.23 -1.11 -2.55
C ILE A 51 8.86 -0.36 -1.28
N ILE A 52 7.94 0.61 -1.36
CA ILE A 52 7.50 1.41 -0.21
C ILE A 52 6.80 0.53 0.82
N ALA A 53 5.95 -0.41 0.41
CA ALA A 53 5.29 -1.36 1.29
C ALA A 53 6.31 -2.20 2.08
N MET A 54 7.36 -2.71 1.42
CA MET A 54 8.43 -3.43 2.09
C MET A 54 9.21 -2.56 3.08
N LEU A 55 9.52 -1.32 2.72
CA LEU A 55 10.17 -0.38 3.63
C LEU A 55 9.31 -0.05 4.86
N ILE A 56 7.99 0.05 4.70
CA ILE A 56 7.04 0.24 5.82
C ILE A 56 7.14 -0.92 6.81
N ILE A 57 7.25 -2.16 6.32
CA ILE A 57 7.40 -3.35 7.18
C ILE A 57 8.73 -3.26 7.95
N VAL A 58 9.84 -3.01 7.26
CA VAL A 58 11.18 -2.94 7.88
C VAL A 58 11.22 -1.85 8.96
N VAL A 59 10.78 -0.64 8.64
CA VAL A 59 10.74 0.48 9.59
C VAL A 59 9.73 0.21 10.70
N GLY A 60 8.58 -0.42 10.39
CA GLY A 60 7.56 -0.80 11.36
C GLY A 60 8.07 -1.80 12.40
N ILE A 61 8.80 -2.83 11.97
CA ILE A 61 9.48 -3.77 12.88
C ILE A 61 10.49 -3.03 13.74
N GLY A 62 11.28 -2.12 13.15
CA GLY A 62 12.18 -1.25 13.89
C GLY A 62 11.48 -0.47 15.01
N ARG A 63 10.26 0.04 14.75
CA ARG A 63 9.46 0.74 15.78
C ARG A 63 8.91 -0.18 16.87
N VAL A 64 8.68 -1.47 16.59
CA VAL A 64 8.25 -2.44 17.61
C VAL A 64 9.41 -2.80 18.53
N ILE A 65 10.62 -2.95 17.99
CA ILE A 65 11.80 -3.40 18.74
C ILE A 65 12.50 -2.24 19.46
N TYR A 66 12.69 -1.11 18.79
CA TYR A 66 13.48 0.03 19.27
C TYR A 66 12.63 1.23 19.69
N GLY A 67 11.30 1.13 19.58
CA GLY A 67 10.40 2.24 19.88
C GLY A 67 10.19 2.47 21.38
N LEU A 68 9.80 3.70 21.73
CA LEU A 68 9.73 4.16 23.13
C LEU A 68 8.77 3.37 24.04
N LYS A 69 7.79 2.65 23.48
CA LYS A 69 6.76 1.95 24.27
C LYS A 69 7.08 0.48 24.61
N GLY A 70 8.22 -0.05 24.14
CA GLY A 70 8.53 -1.48 24.25
C GLY A 70 7.67 -2.34 23.30
N TRP A 71 8.07 -3.58 23.09
CA TRP A 71 7.40 -4.48 22.15
C TRP A 71 6.06 -5.01 22.71
N GLU A 72 5.94 -5.09 24.03
CA GLU A 72 4.78 -5.59 24.78
C GLU A 72 3.54 -4.73 24.50
N PHE A 73 3.73 -3.41 24.40
CA PHE A 73 2.67 -2.46 24.03
C PHE A 73 2.00 -2.82 22.70
N TYR A 74 2.75 -3.41 21.76
CA TYR A 74 2.22 -3.76 20.44
C TYR A 74 1.61 -5.16 20.43
N VAL A 75 2.30 -6.16 20.97
CA VAL A 75 1.89 -7.57 20.81
C VAL A 75 0.62 -7.91 21.57
N TYR A 76 0.41 -7.34 22.75
CA TYR A 76 -0.82 -7.56 23.52
C TYR A 76 -2.00 -6.71 23.04
N ASN A 77 -1.76 -5.77 22.12
CA ASN A 77 -2.80 -4.83 21.70
C ASN A 77 -3.56 -5.36 20.47
N TRP A 78 -4.86 -5.64 20.58
CA TRP A 78 -5.63 -6.18 19.44
C TRP A 78 -5.77 -5.19 18.28
N VAL A 79 -5.73 -3.87 18.56
CA VAL A 79 -5.75 -2.81 17.53
C VAL A 79 -4.45 -2.83 16.72
N PHE A 80 -3.32 -3.25 17.32
CA PHE A 80 -2.09 -3.50 16.55
C PHE A 80 -2.30 -4.60 15.52
N TRP A 81 -2.84 -5.74 15.93
CA TRP A 81 -3.09 -6.86 15.03
C TRP A 81 -4.13 -6.52 13.96
N ALA A 82 -5.18 -5.76 14.30
CA ALA A 82 -6.13 -5.26 13.31
C ALA A 82 -5.47 -4.37 12.24
N LYS A 83 -4.57 -3.46 12.67
CA LYS A 83 -3.75 -2.64 11.77
C LYS A 83 -2.86 -3.49 10.87
N MET A 84 -2.19 -4.50 11.43
CA MET A 84 -1.33 -5.40 10.66
C MET A 84 -2.12 -6.24 9.66
N ALA A 85 -3.29 -6.76 10.05
CA ALA A 85 -4.19 -7.50 9.18
C ALA A 85 -4.70 -6.63 8.02
N ALA A 86 -5.06 -5.37 8.28
CA ALA A 86 -5.44 -4.41 7.25
C ALA A 86 -4.29 -4.15 6.26
N PHE A 87 -3.07 -3.92 6.76
CA PHE A 87 -1.90 -3.70 5.90
C PHE A 87 -1.55 -4.93 5.05
N VAL A 88 -1.62 -6.14 5.62
CA VAL A 88 -1.41 -7.38 4.86
C VAL A 88 -2.49 -7.57 3.81
N THR A 89 -3.75 -7.29 4.15
CA THR A 89 -4.87 -7.41 3.20
C THR A 89 -4.71 -6.44 2.02
N VAL A 90 -4.29 -5.20 2.28
CA VAL A 90 -3.92 -4.22 1.25
C VAL A 90 -2.81 -4.76 0.34
N GLY A 91 -1.74 -5.32 0.90
CA GLY A 91 -0.68 -5.95 0.12
C GLY A 91 -1.12 -7.18 -0.69
N LEU A 92 -2.07 -7.98 -0.19
CA LEU A 92 -2.63 -9.12 -0.92
C LEU A 92 -3.54 -8.68 -2.07
N LEU A 93 -4.36 -7.64 -1.85
CA LEU A 93 -5.23 -7.09 -2.88
C LEU A 93 -4.42 -6.48 -4.03
N SER A 94 -3.27 -5.88 -3.74
CA SER A 94 -2.42 -5.24 -4.75
C SER A 94 -1.79 -6.24 -5.74
N ILE A 95 -1.64 -7.51 -5.36
CA ILE A 95 -1.04 -8.56 -6.23
C ILE A 95 -1.78 -8.66 -7.57
N ILE A 96 -3.11 -8.57 -7.56
CA ILE A 96 -3.92 -8.73 -8.78
C ILE A 96 -3.72 -7.56 -9.75
N PRO A 97 -3.88 -6.28 -9.36
CA PRO A 97 -3.48 -5.13 -10.16
C PRO A 97 -2.04 -5.23 -10.69
N THR A 98 -1.06 -5.56 -9.84
CA THR A 98 0.36 -5.69 -10.24
C THR A 98 0.55 -6.65 -11.41
N VAL A 99 -0.01 -7.87 -11.30
CA VAL A 99 0.11 -8.89 -12.36
C VAL A 99 -0.61 -8.43 -13.65
N ARG A 100 -1.75 -7.77 -13.52
CA ARG A 100 -2.53 -7.26 -14.66
C ARG A 100 -1.80 -6.13 -15.38
N PHE A 101 -1.28 -5.14 -14.65
CA PHE A 101 -0.51 -4.04 -15.23
C PHE A 101 0.72 -4.55 -15.96
N ALA A 102 1.47 -5.49 -15.37
CA ALA A 102 2.63 -6.08 -16.02
C ALA A 102 2.25 -6.85 -17.30
N SER A 103 1.17 -7.64 -17.25
CA SER A 103 0.67 -8.38 -18.42
C SER A 103 0.21 -7.45 -19.54
N TRP A 104 -0.58 -6.42 -19.23
CA TRP A 104 -1.07 -5.46 -20.21
C TRP A 104 0.05 -4.62 -20.81
N SER A 105 1.03 -4.20 -20.00
CA SER A 105 2.19 -3.47 -20.50
C SER A 105 2.99 -4.29 -21.52
N ARG A 106 3.14 -5.61 -21.30
CA ARG A 106 3.80 -6.51 -22.26
C ARG A 106 2.98 -6.64 -23.54
N GLN A 107 1.67 -6.89 -23.43
CA GLN A 107 0.78 -7.05 -24.59
C GLN A 107 0.70 -5.76 -25.43
N ALA A 108 0.59 -4.60 -24.78
CA ALA A 108 0.57 -3.30 -25.44
C ALA A 108 1.89 -2.93 -26.12
N SER A 109 3.01 -3.48 -25.62
CA SER A 109 4.31 -3.30 -26.27
C SER A 109 4.48 -4.21 -27.49
N ALA A 110 3.86 -5.38 -27.49
CA ALA A 110 3.92 -6.35 -28.59
C ALA A 110 2.89 -6.07 -29.71
N ASN A 111 1.74 -5.46 -29.38
CA ASN A 111 0.67 -5.18 -30.33
C ASN A 111 0.16 -3.73 -30.15
N PRO A 112 0.40 -2.83 -31.13
CA PRO A 112 -0.07 -1.44 -31.09
C PRO A 112 -1.60 -1.30 -31.02
N GLY A 113 -2.36 -2.31 -31.45
CA GLY A 113 -3.82 -2.34 -31.39
C GLY A 113 -4.38 -2.97 -30.10
N PHE A 114 -3.54 -3.34 -29.14
CA PHE A 114 -4.00 -3.94 -27.88
C PHE A 114 -4.86 -2.94 -27.10
N GLN A 115 -6.06 -3.40 -26.72
CA GLN A 115 -6.95 -2.68 -25.82
C GLN A 115 -7.18 -3.52 -24.57
N VAL A 116 -7.16 -2.86 -23.41
CA VAL A 116 -7.42 -3.54 -22.13
C VAL A 116 -8.86 -4.07 -22.11
N PRO A 117 -9.08 -5.38 -21.91
CA PRO A 117 -10.43 -5.93 -21.87
C PRO A 117 -11.26 -5.30 -20.73
N ALA A 118 -12.47 -4.84 -21.06
CA ALA A 118 -13.32 -4.09 -20.13
C ALA A 118 -13.63 -4.87 -18.83
N THR A 119 -13.80 -6.18 -18.92
CA THR A 119 -14.04 -7.05 -17.75
C THR A 119 -12.84 -7.09 -16.80
N GLN A 120 -11.63 -7.16 -17.34
CA GLN A 120 -10.41 -7.15 -16.52
C GLN A 120 -10.17 -5.77 -15.91
N LEU A 121 -10.46 -4.69 -16.65
CA LEU A 121 -10.38 -3.33 -16.13
C LEU A 121 -11.39 -3.09 -14.99
N ALA A 122 -12.62 -3.57 -15.13
CA ALA A 122 -13.63 -3.48 -14.07
C ALA A 122 -13.20 -4.23 -12.80
N SER A 123 -12.59 -5.41 -12.97
CA SER A 123 -12.02 -6.16 -11.86
C SER A 123 -10.91 -5.38 -11.16
N VAL A 124 -9.90 -4.89 -11.89
CA VAL A 124 -8.79 -4.10 -11.32
C VAL A 124 -9.30 -2.84 -10.60
N ARG A 125 -10.27 -2.12 -11.17
CA ARG A 125 -10.90 -0.98 -10.51
C ARG A 125 -11.56 -1.34 -9.17
N THR A 126 -12.10 -2.55 -9.06
CA THR A 126 -12.71 -3.04 -7.81
C THR A 126 -11.64 -3.35 -6.77
N TYR A 127 -10.55 -4.01 -7.17
CA TYR A 127 -9.41 -4.28 -6.29
C TYR A 127 -8.77 -3.00 -5.76
N VAL A 128 -8.47 -2.03 -6.64
CA VAL A 128 -7.87 -0.75 -6.22
C VAL A 128 -8.81 0.05 -5.31
N ARG A 129 -10.13 -0.02 -5.53
CA ARG A 129 -11.12 0.58 -4.60
C ARG A 129 -11.11 -0.08 -3.23
N ALA A 130 -11.14 -1.41 -3.20
CA ALA A 130 -11.11 -2.17 -1.96
C ALA A 130 -9.80 -1.91 -1.20
N GLU A 131 -8.68 -1.87 -1.91
CA GLU A 131 -7.37 -1.54 -1.36
C GLU A 131 -7.36 -0.14 -0.72
N ALA A 132 -7.83 0.88 -1.44
CA ALA A 132 -7.92 2.24 -0.91
C ALA A 132 -8.82 2.32 0.35
N LEU A 133 -9.97 1.63 0.36
CA LEU A 133 -10.87 1.61 1.50
C LEU A 133 -10.24 0.93 2.73
N ILE A 134 -9.60 -0.23 2.54
CA ILE A 134 -8.96 -0.96 3.65
C ILE A 134 -7.71 -0.20 4.12
N PHE A 135 -6.98 0.45 3.22
CA PHE A 135 -5.84 1.30 3.57
C PHE A 135 -6.25 2.42 4.54
N LEU A 136 -7.45 2.99 4.40
CA LEU A 136 -7.95 4.02 5.33
C LEU A 136 -8.20 3.49 6.76
N LEU A 137 -8.36 2.18 6.95
CA LEU A 137 -8.46 1.60 8.30
C LEU A 137 -7.13 1.64 9.05
N ILE A 138 -6.00 1.62 8.33
CA ILE A 138 -4.66 1.64 8.92
C ILE A 138 -4.41 2.89 9.79
N PRO A 139 -4.61 4.13 9.29
CA PRO A 139 -4.46 5.33 10.13
C PRO A 139 -5.53 5.41 11.23
N VAL A 140 -6.73 4.86 11.03
CA VAL A 140 -7.76 4.78 12.08
C VAL A 140 -7.26 3.93 13.25
N PHE A 141 -6.77 2.71 12.97
CA PHE A 141 -6.21 1.84 14.00
C PHE A 141 -4.95 2.44 14.63
N ALA A 142 -4.09 3.11 13.85
CA ALA A 142 -2.93 3.81 14.39
C ALA A 142 -3.33 4.93 15.37
N ALA A 143 -4.37 5.71 15.02
CA ALA A 143 -4.89 6.78 15.86
C ALA A 143 -5.60 6.29 17.13
N ALA A 144 -6.30 5.15 17.04
CA ALA A 144 -6.94 4.49 18.18
C ALA A 144 -5.89 3.95 19.16
N MET A 145 -4.88 3.21 18.66
CA MET A 145 -3.76 2.72 19.47
C MET A 145 -2.98 3.85 20.14
N ALA A 146 -2.74 4.97 19.44
CA ALA A 146 -2.04 6.12 20.01
C ALA A 146 -2.78 6.72 21.22
N ARG A 147 -4.11 6.58 21.27
CA ARG A 147 -4.99 7.02 22.37
C ARG A 147 -5.24 5.95 23.44
N GLY A 148 -4.57 4.80 23.34
CA GLY A 148 -4.65 3.74 24.34
C GLY A 148 -5.82 2.76 24.18
N TYR A 149 -6.48 2.73 23.02
CA TYR A 149 -7.42 1.63 22.72
C TYR A 149 -6.65 0.34 22.42
N GLY A 150 -7.22 -0.79 22.85
CA GLY A 150 -6.76 -2.11 22.42
C GLY A 150 -6.04 -2.96 23.46
N TYR A 151 -6.03 -2.56 24.73
CA TYR A 151 -5.53 -3.38 25.85
C TYR A 151 -6.59 -4.33 26.39
#